data_AF-A0A932ZZL2-F1
#
_entry.id   AF-A0A932ZZL2-F1
#
_cell.length_a   1.000
_cell.length_b   1.000
_cell.length_c   1.000
_cell.angle_alpha   90.00
_cell.angle_beta   90.00
_cell.angle_gamma   90.00
#
_symmetry.space_group_name_H-M   'P 1'
#
loop_
_entity.id
_entity.type
_entity.pdbx_description
1 polymer ?
#
loop_
_entity_poly.entity_id
_entity_poly.type
_entity_poly.pdbx_seq_one_letter_code
_entity_poly.pdbx_strand_id
1 'polypeptide(L)' 'MTLADRLTEDMKRAMKARDAVRLSVIRLARAAIRNAEIEKGRTLTDAEIVDVLHHEVK' A
#
# COMPACT_ATOMS: atom_id res chain seq x y z
N MET A 1 11.30 -6.65 -7.54
CA MET A 1 10.66 -5.92 -6.42
C MET A 1 9.22 -5.71 -6.82
N THR A 2 8.28 -6.25 -6.06
CA THR A 2 6.84 -6.04 -6.31
C THR A 2 6.41 -4.65 -5.87
N LEU A 3 5.21 -4.22 -6.24
CA LEU A 3 4.64 -2.96 -5.76
C LEU A 3 4.43 -2.98 -4.23
N ALA A 4 4.04 -4.13 -3.68
CA ALA A 4 3.92 -4.33 -2.22
C ALA A 4 5.27 -4.17 -1.49
N ASP A 5 6.35 -4.69 -2.06
CA ASP A 5 7.71 -4.51 -1.52
C ASP A 5 8.11 -3.04 -1.54
N ARG A 6 7.83 -2.35 -2.65
CA ARG A 6 8.12 -0.91 -2.80
C ARG A 6 7.40 -0.08 -1.75
N LEU A 7 6.12 -0.31 -1.52
CA LEU A 7 5.33 0.38 -0.49
C LEU A 7 5.89 0.13 0.91
N THR A 8 6.40 -1.07 1.17
CA THR A 8 7.04 -1.41 2.45
C THR A 8 8.35 -0.64 2.64
N GLU A 9 9.19 -0.54 1.60
CA GLU A 9 10.42 0.25 1.64
C GLU A 9 10.14 1.75 1.76
N ASP A 10 9.16 2.27 1.03
CA ASP A 10 8.79 3.69 1.12
C ASP A 10 8.19 4.04 2.49
N MET A 11 7.48 3.11 3.14
CA MET A 11 7.07 3.26 4.53
C MET A 11 8.27 3.40 5.47
N LYS A 12 9.29 2.54 5.32
CA LYS A 12 10.54 2.62 6.12
C LYS A 12 11.26 3.95 5.91
N ARG A 13 11.34 4.42 4.65
CA ARG A 13 11.90 5.73 4.32
C ARG A 13 11.11 6.87 4.99
N ALA A 14 9.78 6.84 4.93
CA ALA A 14 8.93 7.84 5.55
C ALA A 14 9.07 7.87 7.08
N MET A 15 9.15 6.69 7.72
CA MET A 15 9.44 6.58 9.16
C MET A 15 10.78 7.21 9.52
N LYS A 16 11.85 6.89 8.77
CA LYS A 16 13.20 7.44 9.01
C LYS A 16 13.26 8.95 8.79
N ALA A 17 12.53 9.45 7.78
CA ALA A 17 12.42 10.87 7.48
C ALA A 17 11.52 11.65 8.46
N ARG A 18 10.79 10.94 9.36
CA ARG A 18 9.76 11.53 10.23
C ARG A 18 8.67 12.28 9.45
N ASP A 19 8.41 11.85 8.22
CA ASP A 19 7.37 12.42 7.36
C ASP A 19 6.02 11.80 7.74
N ALA A 20 5.30 12.47 8.65
CA ALA A 20 4.05 11.97 9.20
C ALA A 20 2.94 11.82 8.15
N VAL A 21 2.87 12.74 7.19
CA VAL A 21 1.84 12.74 6.14
C VAL A 21 2.10 11.60 5.17
N ARG A 22 3.33 11.46 4.68
CA ARG A 22 3.67 10.35 3.78
C ARG A 22 3.50 9.00 4.46
N LEU A 23 3.87 8.90 5.74
CA LEU A 23 3.72 7.68 6.53
C LEU A 23 2.26 7.28 6.72
N SER A 24 1.36 8.24 7.02
CA SER A 24 -0.06 7.94 7.19
C SER A 24 -0.69 7.46 5.89
N VAL A 25 -0.40 8.14 4.77
CA VAL A 25 -0.91 7.77 3.44
C VAL A 25 -0.43 6.38 3.03
N ILE A 26 0.86 6.06 3.21
CA ILE A 26 1.39 4.72 2.87
C ILE A 26 0.76 3.63 3.74
N ARG A 27 0.53 3.89 5.04
CA ARG A 27 -0.15 2.93 5.92
C ARG A 27 -1.59 2.67 5.50
N LEU A 28 -2.33 3.71 5.13
CA LEU A 28 -3.70 3.59 4.66
C LEU A 28 -3.76 2.78 3.35
N ALA A 29 -2.91 3.12 2.38
CA ALA A 29 -2.80 2.39 1.12
C ALA A 29 -2.50 0.89 1.33
N ARG A 30 -1.57 0.56 2.24
CA ARG A 30 -1.24 -0.83 2.57
C ARG A 30 -2.39 -1.56 3.28
N ALA A 31 -3.18 -0.85 4.09
CA ALA A 31 -4.37 -1.42 4.73
C ALA A 31 -5.46 -1.75 3.70
N ALA A 32 -5.72 -0.88 2.73
CA ALA A 32 -6.66 -1.13 1.65
C ALA A 32 -6.27 -2.37 0.82
N ILE A 33 -4.99 -2.49 0.45
CA ILE A 33 -4.45 -3.67 -0.23
C ILE A 33 -4.69 -4.93 0.60
N ARG A 34 -4.37 -4.89 1.90
CA ARG A 34 -4.56 -6.04 2.79
C ARG A 34 -6.02 -6.46 2.93
N ASN A 35 -6.94 -5.49 2.99
CA ASN A 35 -8.37 -5.78 3.03
C ASN A 35 -8.83 -6.48 1.75
N ALA A 36 -8.37 -6.00 0.58
CA ALA A 36 -8.67 -6.64 -0.71
C ALA A 36 -8.06 -8.05 -0.84
N GLU A 37 -6.87 -8.29 -0.27
CA GLU A 37 -6.30 -9.65 -0.19
C GLU A 37 -7.14 -10.59 0.68
N ILE A 38 -7.64 -10.09 1.81
CA ILE A 38 -8.54 -10.84 2.69
C ILE A 38 -9.84 -11.18 1.96
N GLU A 39 -10.44 -10.21 1.26
CA GLU A 39 -11.66 -10.40 0.48
C GLU A 39 -11.49 -11.44 -0.63
N LYS A 40 -10.36 -11.42 -1.34
CA LYS A 40 -10.06 -12.39 -2.41
C LYS A 40 -9.51 -13.73 -1.90
N GLY A 41 -9.14 -13.82 -0.62
CA GLY A 41 -8.52 -15.01 -0.05
C GLY A 41 -7.13 -15.35 -0.61
N ARG A 42 -6.45 -14.40 -1.27
CA ARG A 42 -5.10 -14.55 -1.83
C ARG A 42 -4.37 -13.22 -1.92
N THR A 43 -3.06 -13.28 -2.13
CA THR A 43 -2.26 -12.09 -2.43
C THR A 43 -2.66 -11.46 -3.76
N LEU A 44 -2.54 -10.13 -3.84
CA LEU A 44 -2.81 -9.39 -5.07
C LEU A 44 -1.60 -9.39 -6.01
N THR A 45 -1.87 -9.33 -7.30
CA THR A 45 -0.87 -8.97 -8.31
C THR A 45 -0.63 -7.46 -8.31
N ASP A 46 0.50 -7.02 -8.88
CA ASP A 46 0.81 -5.57 -8.97
C ASP A 46 -0.28 -4.79 -9.72
N ALA A 47 -0.91 -5.38 -10.73
CA ALA A 47 -2.03 -4.75 -11.46
C ALA A 47 -3.26 -4.55 -10.55
N GLU A 48 -3.63 -5.58 -9.79
CA GLU A 48 -4.75 -5.49 -8.84
C GLU A 48 -4.47 -4.50 -7.70
N ILE A 49 -3.21 -4.37 -7.27
CA ILE A 49 -2.81 -3.35 -6.30
C ILE A 49 -3.04 -1.95 -6.88
N VAL A 50 -2.67 -1.72 -8.14
CA VAL A 50 -2.91 -0.44 -8.82
C VAL A 50 -4.40 -0.12 -8.88
N ASP A 51 -5.25 -1.10 -9.17
CA ASP A 51 -6.71 -0.92 -9.19
C ASP A 51 -7.27 -0.53 -7.81
N VAL A 52 -6.80 -1.18 -6.74
CA VAL A 52 -7.19 -0.83 -5.35
C VAL A 52 -6.75 0.59 -5.03
N LEU A 53 -5.52 0.98 -5.37
CA LEU A 53 -5.03 2.34 -5.10
C LEU A 53 -5.80 3.40 -5.91
N HIS A 54 -6.21 3.10 -7.15
CA HIS A 54 -7.07 3.98 -7.93
C HIS A 54 -8.46 4.17 -7.31
N HIS A 55 -8.98 3.15 -6.63
CA HIS A 55 -10.26 3.24 -5.92
C HIS A 55 -10.18 4.20 -4.71
N GLU A 56 -9.10 4.12 -3.93
CA GLU A 56 -8.90 4.95 -2.71
C GLU A 56 -8.65 6.44 -2.98
N VAL A 57 -8.38 6.83 -4.24
CA VAL A 57 -8.11 8.23 -4.63
C VAL A 57 -9.37 8.96 -5.12
N LYS A 58 -10.45 8.23 -5.41
CA LYS A 58 -11.75 8.82 -5.79
C LYS A 58 -12.46 9.44 -4.60
#